data_AF-A0A2N6AJE0-F1
#
_entry.id   AF-A0A2N6AJE0-F1
#
_cell.length_a   1.000
_cell.length_b   1.000
_cell.length_c   1.000
_cell.angle_alpha   90.00
_cell.angle_beta   90.00
_cell.angle_gamma   90.00
#
_symmetry.space_group_name_H-M   'P 1'
#
loop_
_entity.id
_entity.type
_entity.pdbx_description
1 polymer ?
#
loop_
_entity_poly.entity_id
_entity_poly.type
_entity_poly.pdbx_seq_one_letter_code
_entity_poly.pdbx_strand_id
1 'polypeptide(L)'
;SYGHATVHSGKVKIVQDIEADLSDYDVLVVDDIADSGVTLEFIMKHLASKNPKSLASCVLLDKPSRRVTDIEADYVGFTIPDKFIVGYGLNYGHHYRNVPYIFAFVD
;
A
#
# COMPACT_ATOMS: atom_id res chain seq x y z
N SER A 1 -0.70 4.84 10.92
CA SER A 1 -1.73 4.37 11.87
C SER A 1 -1.46 2.90 12.10
N TYR A 2 -1.18 2.50 13.34
CA TYR A 2 -1.12 1.08 13.73
C TYR A 2 -1.64 0.96 15.17
N GLY A 3 -2.92 1.31 15.34
CA GLY A 3 -3.74 1.02 16.52
C GLY A 3 -5.02 0.31 16.08
N HIS A 4 -6.03 0.20 16.94
CA HIS A 4 -7.33 -0.42 16.60
C HIS A 4 -8.22 0.43 15.68
N ALA A 5 -7.76 1.62 15.28
CA ALA A 5 -8.53 2.52 14.43
C ALA A 5 -8.51 2.04 12.97
N THR A 6 -9.69 1.71 12.44
CA THR A 6 -9.93 1.29 11.06
C THR A 6 -10.08 2.46 10.07
N VAL A 7 -10.02 3.70 10.56
CA VAL A 7 -10.18 4.92 9.77
C VAL A 7 -8.88 5.71 9.74
N HIS A 8 -8.37 5.94 8.54
CA HIS A 8 -7.17 6.76 8.31
C HIS A 8 -7.55 8.22 8.13
N SER A 9 -6.75 9.14 8.69
CA SER A 9 -6.98 10.60 8.65
C SER A 9 -6.76 11.24 7.27
N GLY A 10 -6.43 10.45 6.25
CA GLY A 10 -6.09 10.92 4.90
C GLY A 10 -4.77 11.70 4.79
N LYS A 11 -4.13 12.05 5.91
CA LYS A 11 -2.86 12.79 5.92
C LYS A 11 -1.69 11.81 5.96
N VAL A 12 -0.91 11.78 4.88
CA VAL A 12 0.34 11.01 4.80
C VAL A 12 1.50 11.90 5.25
N LYS A 13 2.37 11.35 6.09
CA LYS A 13 3.63 11.98 6.50
C LYS A 13 4.76 11.00 6.25
N ILE A 14 5.80 11.46 5.57
CA ILE A 14 7.04 10.69 5.38
C ILE A 14 7.80 10.70 6.72
N VAL A 15 8.03 9.52 7.27
CA VAL A 15 8.82 9.33 8.50
C VAL A 15 10.29 9.10 8.15
N GLN A 16 10.54 8.30 7.11
CA GLN A 16 11.85 8.03 6.53
C GLN A 16 11.72 8.12 5.02
N ASP A 17 12.57 8.91 4.39
CA ASP A 17 12.60 9.05 2.93
C ASP A 17 13.78 8.27 2.34
N ILE A 18 13.73 8.07 1.02
CA ILE A 18 14.86 7.56 0.22
C ILE A 18 15.82 8.72 -0.05
N GLU A 19 17.05 8.57 0.40
CA GLU A 19 18.13 9.56 0.23
C GLU A 19 18.93 9.37 -1.06
N ALA A 20 18.84 8.19 -1.68
CA ALA A 20 19.53 7.89 -2.93
C ALA A 20 18.97 8.71 -4.10
N ASP A 21 19.85 9.09 -5.03
CA ASP A 21 19.46 9.61 -6.33
C ASP A 21 18.81 8.49 -7.15
N LEU A 22 17.58 8.73 -7.60
CA LEU A 22 16.78 7.76 -8.33
C LEU A 22 16.89 7.91 -9.84
N SER A 23 17.58 8.94 -10.35
CA SER A 23 17.50 9.38 -11.76
C SER A 23 17.79 8.29 -12.79
N ASP A 24 18.66 7.34 -12.48
CA ASP A 24 19.05 6.24 -13.38
C ASP A 24 18.36 4.90 -13.06
N TYR A 25 17.47 4.87 -12.08
CA TYR A 25 16.85 3.65 -11.57
C TYR A 25 15.42 3.46 -12.06
N ASP A 26 15.12 2.22 -12.46
CA ASP A 26 13.76 1.73 -12.62
C ASP A 26 13.21 1.36 -11.23
N VAL A 27 12.23 2.12 -10.72
CA VAL A 27 11.73 2.02 -9.35
C VAL A 27 10.38 1.30 -9.31
N LEU A 28 10.29 0.26 -8.48
CA LEU A 28 9.04 -0.44 -8.18
C LEU A 28 8.64 -0.22 -6.71
N VAL A 29 7.53 0.47 -6.50
CA VAL A 29 6.91 0.61 -5.17
C VAL A 29 6.14 -0.68 -4.87
N VAL A 30 6.45 -1.34 -3.75
CA VAL A 30 5.76 -2.56 -3.32
C VAL A 30 4.96 -2.26 -2.07
N ASP A 31 3.67 -2.56 -2.08
CA ASP A 31 2.77 -2.39 -0.94
C ASP A 31 1.93 -3.66 -0.69
N ASP A 32 1.50 -3.87 0.55
CA ASP A 32 0.72 -5.07 0.91
C ASP A 32 -0.74 -4.96 0.42
N ILE A 33 -1.35 -3.78 0.54
CA ILE A 33 -2.74 -3.55 0.13
C ILE A 33 -3.01 -2.13 -0.37
N ALA A 34 -3.60 -2.02 -1.56
CA ALA A 34 -4.18 -0.78 -2.06
C ALA A 34 -5.68 -0.69 -1.70
N ASP A 35 -6.01 0.04 -0.64
CA ASP A 35 -7.38 0.24 -0.17
C ASP A 35 -8.01 1.53 -0.74
N SER A 36 -7.95 2.65 0.00
CA SER A 36 -8.49 3.93 -0.51
C SER A 36 -7.70 4.53 -1.68
N GLY A 37 -6.45 4.10 -1.88
CA GLY A 37 -5.53 4.64 -2.89
C GLY A 37 -4.76 5.89 -2.45
N VAL A 38 -5.19 6.59 -1.40
CA VAL A 38 -4.59 7.87 -0.95
C VAL A 38 -3.10 7.75 -0.62
N THR A 39 -2.68 6.68 0.06
CA THR A 39 -1.26 6.51 0.43
C THR A 39 -0.40 6.17 -0.77
N LEU A 40 -0.86 5.23 -1.61
CA LEU A 40 -0.15 4.87 -2.85
C LEU A 40 -0.02 6.08 -3.77
N GLU A 41 -1.09 6.84 -4.01
CA GLU A 41 -1.06 8.06 -4.84
C GLU A 41 -0.05 9.08 -4.31
N PHE A 42 -0.04 9.32 -2.99
CA PHE A 42 0.92 10.22 -2.36
C PHE A 42 2.36 9.75 -2.57
N ILE A 43 2.66 8.47 -2.33
CA ILE A 43 4.00 7.91 -2.49
C ILE A 43 4.45 7.98 -3.95
N MET A 44 3.58 7.62 -4.89
CA MET A 44 3.88 7.67 -6.31
C MET A 44 4.18 9.09 -6.78
N LYS A 45 3.39 10.09 -6.34
CA LYS A 45 3.66 11.51 -6.62
C LYS A 45 4.98 11.98 -6.00
N HIS A 46 5.25 11.60 -4.76
CA HIS A 46 6.49 11.93 -4.06
C HIS A 46 7.72 11.36 -4.78
N LEU A 47 7.71 10.07 -5.12
CA LEU A 47 8.84 9.44 -5.81
C LEU A 47 8.98 9.92 -7.26
N ALA A 48 7.89 10.20 -7.97
CA ALA A 48 7.96 10.81 -9.29
C ALA A 48 8.68 12.17 -9.26
N SER A 49 8.50 12.97 -8.19
CA SER A 49 9.20 14.26 -8.04
C SER A 49 10.72 14.13 -7.86
N LYS A 50 11.23 12.92 -7.57
CA LYS A 50 12.66 12.59 -7.52
C LYS A 50 13.22 12.15 -8.89
N ASN A 51 12.42 12.23 -9.95
CA ASN A 51 12.79 11.96 -11.35
C ASN A 51 13.41 10.58 -11.64
N PRO A 52 12.86 9.45 -11.14
CA PRO A 52 13.39 8.14 -11.49
C PRO A 52 13.30 7.87 -13.00
N LYS A 53 14.17 6.99 -13.51
CA LYS A 53 14.14 6.55 -14.92
C LYS A 53 12.79 5.95 -15.32
N SER A 54 12.21 5.16 -14.43
CA SER A 54 10.81 4.73 -14.51
C SER A 54 10.25 4.50 -13.10
N LEU A 55 8.93 4.56 -12.99
CA LEU A 55 8.22 4.36 -11.72
C LEU A 55 6.99 3.51 -11.96
N ALA A 56 6.87 2.42 -11.21
CA ALA A 56 5.71 1.54 -11.21
C ALA A 56 5.35 1.12 -9.78
N SER A 57 4.17 0.55 -9.63
CA SER A 57 3.60 0.10 -8.36
C SER A 57 3.15 -1.36 -8.43
N CYS A 58 3.38 -2.11 -7.38
CA CYS A 58 2.98 -3.51 -7.22
C CYS A 58 2.31 -3.69 -5.87
N VAL A 59 1.07 -4.16 -5.88
CA VAL A 59 0.30 -4.44 -4.66
C VAL A 59 -0.05 -5.91 -4.60
N LEU A 60 0.06 -6.51 -3.42
CA LEU A 60 -0.38 -7.89 -3.24
C LEU A 60 -1.92 -7.98 -3.30
N LEU A 61 -2.60 -7.08 -2.58
CA LEU A 61 -4.06 -7.02 -2.50
C LEU A 61 -4.59 -5.69 -3.01
N ASP A 62 -5.68 -5.70 -3.76
CA ASP A 62 -6.36 -4.49 -4.22
C ASP A 62 -7.86 -4.51 -3.88
N LYS A 63 -8.38 -3.37 -3.43
CA LYS A 63 -9.81 -3.15 -3.11
C LYS A 63 -10.39 -1.99 -3.92
N PRO A 64 -10.66 -2.16 -5.23
CA PRO A 64 -11.21 -1.11 -6.07
C PRO A 64 -12.49 -0.49 -5.53
N SER A 65 -13.34 -1.27 -4.85
CA SER A 65 -14.61 -0.80 -4.28
C SER A 65 -14.46 0.26 -3.19
N ARG A 66 -13.26 0.47 -2.65
CA ARG A 66 -12.96 1.49 -1.64
C ARG A 66 -12.14 2.66 -2.14
N ARG A 67 -11.79 2.65 -3.43
CA ARG A 67 -10.93 3.66 -4.04
C ARG A 67 -11.61 5.04 -3.98
N VAL A 68 -10.83 6.06 -3.61
CA VAL A 68 -11.27 7.47 -3.56
C VAL A 68 -10.36 8.40 -4.37
N THR A 69 -9.45 7.83 -5.15
CA THR A 69 -8.44 8.49 -5.99
C THR A 69 -8.37 7.77 -7.34
N ASP A 70 -7.86 8.40 -8.38
CA ASP A 70 -7.77 7.75 -9.71
C ASP A 70 -6.56 6.80 -9.87
N ILE A 71 -5.79 6.56 -8.80
CA ILE A 71 -4.62 5.67 -8.85
C ILE A 71 -5.03 4.20 -9.04
N GLU A 72 -4.37 3.54 -9.99
CA GLU A 72 -4.39 2.09 -10.18
C GLU A 72 -2.97 1.58 -10.04
N ALA A 73 -2.80 0.39 -9.44
CA ALA A 73 -1.49 -0.22 -9.33
C ALA A 73 -1.13 -0.92 -10.64
N ASP A 74 0.12 -0.81 -11.09
CA ASP A 74 0.60 -1.40 -12.35
C ASP A 74 0.61 -2.93 -12.31
N TYR A 75 0.88 -3.49 -11.13
CA TYR A 75 0.86 -4.93 -10.87
C TYR A 75 -0.03 -5.22 -9.66
N VAL A 76 -1.01 -6.11 -9.85
CA VAL A 76 -1.93 -6.54 -8.80
C VAL A 76 -1.84 -8.04 -8.63
N GLY A 77 -1.59 -8.50 -7.41
CA GLY A 77 -1.62 -9.93 -7.07
C GLY A 77 -3.05 -10.48 -7.05
N PHE A 78 -3.90 -9.92 -6.18
CA PHE A 78 -5.29 -10.33 -6.03
C PHE A 78 -6.22 -9.14 -5.82
N THR A 79 -7.29 -9.07 -6.62
CA THR A 79 -8.43 -8.20 -6.33
C THR A 79 -9.35 -8.87 -5.32
N ILE A 80 -9.64 -8.20 -4.21
CA ILE A 80 -10.43 -8.76 -3.10
C ILE A 80 -11.65 -7.88 -2.77
N PRO A 81 -12.72 -8.47 -2.21
CA PRO A 81 -13.85 -7.68 -1.71
C PRO A 81 -13.43 -6.85 -0.50
N ASP A 82 -14.28 -5.89 -0.11
CA ASP A 82 -14.07 -5.13 1.13
C ASP A 82 -14.31 -6.01 2.37
N LYS A 83 -13.24 -6.66 2.81
CA LYS A 83 -13.17 -7.42 4.05
C LYS A 83 -11.94 -7.00 4.84
N PHE A 84 -11.98 -7.14 6.16
CA PHE A 84 -10.80 -6.94 6.96
C PHE A 84 -9.89 -8.18 6.85
N ILE A 85 -8.68 -7.98 6.31
CA ILE A 85 -7.75 -9.06 5.94
C ILE A 85 -6.50 -8.99 6.81
N VAL A 86 -6.01 -10.15 7.22
CA VAL A 86 -4.76 -10.32 7.99
C VAL A 86 -3.96 -11.50 7.43
N GLY A 87 -2.73 -11.68 7.93
CA GLY A 87 -1.82 -12.71 7.45
C GLY A 87 -0.90 -12.22 6.35
N TYR A 88 0.18 -12.96 6.11
CA TYR A 88 1.17 -12.66 5.07
C TYR A 88 1.68 -11.20 5.11
N GLY A 89 2.07 -10.74 6.29
CA GLY A 89 2.50 -9.36 6.53
C GLY A 89 1.40 -8.43 7.01
N LEU A 90 0.11 -8.67 6.70
CA LEU A 90 -1.01 -7.87 7.19
C LEU A 90 -1.36 -8.19 8.65
N ASN A 91 -1.89 -7.21 9.40
CA ASN A 91 -2.07 -7.30 10.85
C ASN A 91 -3.42 -6.81 11.38
N TYR A 92 -3.79 -7.33 12.55
CA TYR A 92 -4.73 -6.70 13.47
C TYR A 92 -4.01 -6.40 14.78
N GLY A 93 -3.82 -5.12 15.12
CA GLY A 93 -2.95 -4.74 16.23
C GLY A 93 -1.54 -5.31 16.05
N HIS A 94 -1.07 -6.13 16.99
CA HIS A 94 0.24 -6.80 16.94
C HIS A 94 0.21 -8.23 16.39
N HIS A 95 -0.94 -8.72 15.92
CA HIS A 95 -1.14 -10.12 15.58
C HIS A 95 -1.11 -10.39 14.06
N TYR A 96 -0.91 -11.67 13.73
CA TYR A 96 -1.15 -12.31 12.43
C TYR A 96 -0.17 -12.04 11.28
N ARG A 97 0.76 -11.08 11.38
CA ARG A 97 1.74 -10.83 10.29
C ARG A 97 2.52 -12.07 9.85
N ASN A 98 2.82 -12.96 10.79
CA ASN A 98 3.63 -14.16 10.58
C ASN A 98 2.86 -15.35 10.01
N VAL A 99 1.54 -15.24 9.78
CA VAL A 99 0.74 -16.34 9.22
C VAL A 99 1.06 -16.48 7.73
N PRO A 100 1.35 -17.70 7.22
CA PRO A 100 1.84 -17.91 5.86
C PRO A 100 0.73 -17.92 4.79
N TYR A 101 -0.47 -17.44 5.14
CA TYR A 101 -1.61 -17.32 4.25
C TYR A 101 -2.45 -16.10 4.62
N ILE A 102 -3.26 -15.65 3.66
CA ILE A 102 -4.15 -14.52 3.78
C ILE A 102 -5.53 -15.02 4.19
N PHE A 103 -6.15 -14.39 5.19
CA PHE A 103 -7.50 -14.75 5.63
C PHE A 103 -8.31 -13.53 6.05
N ALA A 104 -9.63 -13.64 5.90
CA ALA A 104 -10.55 -12.65 6.44
C ALA A 104 -10.66 -12.87 7.96
N PHE A 105 -10.41 -11.81 8.72
CA PHE A 105 -10.64 -11.82 10.16
C PHE A 105 -12.13 -11.51 10.40
N VAL A 106 -12.77 -12.37 11.18
CA VAL A 106 -14.18 -12.28 11.57
C VAL A 106 -14.19 -12.28 13.10
N ASP A 107 -14.79 -11.25 13.70
CA ASP A 107 -15.03 -11.20 15.14
C ASP A 107 -15.96 -12.35 15.61
#